data_AF-A0A4Q3HCG9-F1
#
_entry.id   AF-A0A4Q3HCG9-F1
#
_cell.length_a   1.000
_cell.length_b   1.000
_cell.length_c   1.000
_cell.angle_alpha   90.00
_cell.angle_beta   90.00
_cell.angle_gamma   90.00
#
_symmetry.space_group_name_H-M   'P 1'
#
loop_
_entity.id
_entity.type
_entity.pdbx_description
1 polymer ?
#
loop_
_entity_poly.entity_id
_entity_poly.type
_entity_poly.pdbx_seq_one_letter_code
_entity_poly.pdbx_strand_id
1 'polypeptide(L)'
;MAKEGKRIAAAKQGIDRKKLYALNDALKMVRDRAKAKFDETIEVAFNLGVDPRHADQMVRGVVNLPNGTGKTVRVAVFAKDAKADEARKAGADIVGAEDLVAIVQ
;
A
#
# COMPACT_ATOMS: atom_id res chain seq x y z
N MET A 1 -4.87 -0.55 29.13
CA MET A 1 -4.34 -0.15 27.79
C MET A 1 -2.94 0.41 27.98
N ALA A 2 -1.96 -0.04 27.20
CA ALA A 2 -0.58 0.43 27.35
C ALA A 2 -0.49 1.95 27.11
N LYS A 3 0.27 2.64 27.94
CA LYS A 3 0.52 4.09 27.81
C LYS A 3 1.14 4.36 26.44
N GLU A 4 0.58 5.31 25.68
CA GLU A 4 1.12 5.62 24.35
C GLU A 4 2.60 6.00 24.44
N GLY A 5 3.42 5.48 23.52
CA GLY A 5 4.84 5.80 23.46
C GLY A 5 5.06 7.29 23.19
N LYS A 6 6.13 7.87 23.77
CA LYS A 6 6.44 9.31 23.69
C LYS A 6 6.41 9.87 22.26
N ARG A 7 6.86 9.07 21.28
CA ARG A 7 6.87 9.44 19.85
C ARG A 7 5.46 9.60 19.27
N ILE A 8 4.54 8.71 19.64
CA ILE A 8 3.14 8.73 19.18
C ILE A 8 2.40 9.92 19.82
N ALA A 9 2.61 10.12 21.12
CA ALA A 9 2.02 11.26 21.83
C ALA A 9 2.45 12.60 21.21
N ALA A 10 3.74 12.77 20.90
CA ALA A 10 4.26 13.97 20.24
C ALA A 10 3.69 14.16 18.83
N ALA A 11 3.48 13.09 18.07
CA ALA A 11 2.89 13.17 16.73
C ALA A 11 1.41 13.64 16.77
N LYS A 12 0.65 13.23 17.79
CA LYS A 12 -0.76 13.60 17.97
C LYS A 12 -0.95 15.00 18.56
N GLN A 13 0.08 15.59 19.15
CA GLN A 13 -0.02 16.88 19.81
C GLN A 13 -0.37 17.98 18.80
N GLY A 14 -1.37 18.80 19.14
CA GLY A 14 -1.84 19.90 18.28
C GLY A 14 -2.71 19.49 17.09
N ILE A 15 -3.12 18.22 16.99
CA ILE A 15 -4.10 17.76 15.99
C ILE A 15 -5.50 17.79 16.62
N ASP A 16 -6.42 18.53 16.00
CA ASP A 16 -7.83 18.49 16.37
C ASP A 16 -8.53 17.36 15.59
N ARG A 17 -8.96 16.32 16.31
CA ARG A 17 -9.61 15.15 15.72
C ARG A 17 -11.00 15.43 15.15
N LYS A 18 -11.64 16.54 15.50
CA LYS A 18 -12.98 16.91 15.02
C LYS A 18 -12.92 17.89 13.85
N LYS A 19 -11.77 18.54 13.63
CA LYS A 19 -11.60 19.50 12.54
C LYS A 19 -11.40 18.76 11.21
N LEU A 20 -12.08 19.25 10.18
CA LEU A 20 -11.82 18.85 8.80
C LEU A 20 -10.66 19.69 8.26
N TYR A 21 -9.58 19.02 7.89
CA TYR A 21 -8.41 19.65 7.26
C TYR A 21 -8.51 19.52 5.74
N ALA A 22 -8.08 20.55 5.01
CA ALA A 22 -7.88 20.42 3.58
C ALA A 22 -6.76 19.41 3.30
N LEU A 23 -6.84 18.70 2.17
CA LEU A 23 -5.89 17.64 1.82
C LEU A 23 -4.43 18.11 1.85
N ASN A 24 -4.15 19.28 1.29
CA ASN A 24 -2.80 19.85 1.25
C ASN A 24 -2.24 20.13 2.65
N ASP A 25 -3.08 20.60 3.57
CA ASP A 25 -2.67 20.89 4.94
C ASP A 25 -2.44 19.58 5.72
N ALA A 26 -3.31 18.60 5.52
CA ALA A 26 -3.15 17.26 6.11
C ALA A 26 -1.83 16.61 5.65
N LEU A 27 -1.49 16.69 4.36
CA LEU A 27 -0.25 16.13 3.82
C LEU A 27 1.00 16.79 4.40
N LYS A 28 1.01 18.13 4.53
CA LYS A 28 2.11 18.85 5.20
C LYS A 28 2.25 18.40 6.65
N MET A 29 1.13 18.37 7.38
CA MET A 29 1.12 17.95 8.78
C MET A 29 1.65 16.53 8.99
N VAL A 30 1.30 15.60 8.11
CA VAL A 30 1.78 14.20 8.17
C VAL A 30 3.29 14.15 7.90
N ARG A 31 3.78 14.84 6.86
CA ARG A 31 5.23 14.86 6.53
C ARG A 31 6.08 15.46 7.65
N ASP A 32 5.66 16.55 8.27
CA ASP A 32 6.41 17.19 9.36
C ASP A 32 6.52 16.31 10.62
N ARG A 33 5.63 15.31 10.73
CA ARG A 33 5.55 14.39 11.86
C ARG A 33 6.18 13.02 11.58
N ALA A 34 6.64 12.78 10.35
CA ALA A 34 7.40 11.59 9.99
C ALA A 34 8.78 11.67 10.67
N LYS A 35 9.03 10.78 11.64
CA LYS A 35 10.25 10.78 12.47
C LYS A 35 10.96 9.43 12.46
N ALA A 36 10.51 8.47 11.66
CA ALA A 36 11.25 7.26 11.42
C ALA A 36 12.56 7.55 10.65
N LYS A 37 13.52 6.64 10.76
CA LYS A 37 14.81 6.73 10.06
C LYS A 37 14.73 6.21 8.62
N PHE A 38 13.58 5.68 8.21
CA PHE A 38 13.30 5.11 6.90
C PHE A 38 12.14 5.87 6.25
N ASP A 39 11.93 5.66 4.96
CA ASP A 39 10.86 6.31 4.21
C ASP A 39 9.47 5.80 4.65
N GLU A 40 8.68 6.67 5.28
CA GLU A 40 7.38 6.31 5.83
C GLU A 40 6.32 6.21 4.71
N THR A 41 5.43 5.23 4.81
CA THR A 41 4.29 5.11 3.87
C THR A 41 3.10 5.89 4.42
N ILE A 42 2.48 6.71 3.57
CA ILE A 42 1.22 7.38 3.89
C ILE A 42 0.07 6.45 3.56
N GLU A 43 -0.76 6.16 4.56
CA GLU A 43 -1.99 5.39 4.40
C GLU A 43 -3.21 6.28 4.64
N VAL A 44 -4.32 5.95 3.97
CA VAL A 44 -5.60 6.65 4.16
C VAL A 44 -6.64 5.64 4.62
N ALA A 45 -7.21 5.89 5.79
CA ALA A 45 -8.25 5.05 6.36
C ALA A 45 -9.63 5.65 6.07
N PHE A 46 -10.50 4.86 5.46
CA PHE A 46 -11.89 5.20 5.22
C PHE A 46 -12.78 4.27 6.02
N ASN A 47 -13.71 4.83 6.79
CA ASN A 47 -14.79 4.05 7.39
C ASN A 47 -15.95 4.01 6.40
N LEU A 48 -16.22 2.83 5.86
CA LEU A 48 -17.31 2.60 4.90
C LEU A 48 -18.53 2.06 5.66
N GLY A 49 -19.71 2.55 5.32
CA GLY A 49 -20.99 2.09 5.91
C GLY A 49 -21.50 0.76 5.34
N VAL A 50 -20.60 -0.13 4.90
CA VAL A 50 -20.94 -1.42 4.30
C VAL A 50 -21.01 -2.52 5.36
N ASP A 51 -21.90 -3.49 5.20
CA ASP A 51 -21.92 -4.70 6.03
C ASP A 51 -21.10 -5.81 5.34
N PRO A 52 -19.90 -6.16 5.84
CA PRO A 52 -19.05 -7.17 5.21
C PRO A 52 -19.62 -8.59 5.27
N ARG A 53 -20.70 -8.84 6.01
CA ARG A 53 -21.40 -10.14 6.03
C ARG A 53 -22.21 -10.38 4.75
N HIS A 54 -22.56 -9.30 4.05
CA HIS A 54 -23.29 -9.32 2.80
C HIS A 54 -22.30 -9.24 1.64
N ALA A 55 -22.22 -10.29 0.82
CA ALA A 55 -21.18 -10.44 -0.21
C ALA A 55 -21.24 -9.34 -1.30
N ASP A 56 -22.43 -8.81 -1.56
CA ASP A 56 -22.71 -7.71 -2.50
C ASP A 56 -22.21 -6.35 -2.02
N GLN A 57 -21.99 -6.17 -0.72
CA GLN A 57 -21.48 -4.94 -0.13
C GLN A 57 -19.95 -4.98 0.10
N MET A 58 -19.30 -6.08 -0.23
CA MET A 58 -17.85 -6.22 -0.08
C MET A 58 -17.12 -5.41 -1.15
N VAL A 59 -16.39 -4.37 -0.73
CA VAL A 59 -15.56 -3.57 -1.63
C VAL A 59 -14.18 -4.17 -1.74
N ARG A 60 -13.89 -4.83 -2.87
CA ARG A 60 -12.54 -5.28 -3.24
C ARG A 60 -12.23 -4.80 -4.65
N GLY A 61 -11.30 -3.86 -4.76
CA GLY A 61 -10.89 -3.27 -6.03
C GLY A 61 -9.41 -2.97 -6.05
N VAL A 62 -8.89 -2.75 -7.25
CA VAL A 62 -7.52 -2.28 -7.50
C VAL A 62 -7.63 -0.91 -8.16
N VAL A 63 -6.82 0.04 -7.73
CA VAL A 63 -6.73 1.37 -8.34
C VAL A 63 -5.30 1.63 -8.76
N ASN A 64 -5.12 2.11 -9.99
CA ASN A 64 -3.83 2.55 -10.47
C ASN A 64 -3.57 3.97 -9.99
N LEU A 65 -2.51 4.16 -9.22
CA LEU A 65 -2.10 5.50 -8.79
C LEU A 65 -1.36 6.20 -9.95
N PRO A 66 -1.73 7.43 -10.31
CA PRO A 66 -1.13 8.15 -11.45
C PRO A 66 0.37 8.41 -11.28
N ASN A 67 0.84 8.54 -10.03
CA ASN A 67 2.25 8.73 -9.69
C ASN A 67 2.93 7.43 -9.21
N GLY A 68 2.26 6.28 -9.36
CA GLY A 68 2.71 5.00 -8.82
C GLY A 68 2.69 4.95 -7.28
N THR A 69 3.20 3.84 -6.73
CA THR A 69 3.32 3.61 -5.29
C THR A 69 4.69 4.02 -4.72
N GLY A 70 5.58 4.56 -5.56
CA GLY A 70 6.97 4.88 -5.19
C GLY A 70 7.85 3.67 -4.89
N LYS A 71 7.32 2.45 -5.00
CA LYS A 71 8.06 1.20 -4.81
C LYS A 71 8.31 0.54 -6.16
N THR A 72 9.54 0.08 -6.38
CA THR A 72 9.86 -0.76 -7.53
C THR A 72 9.20 -2.12 -7.35
N VAL A 73 8.11 -2.36 -8.07
CA VAL A 73 7.43 -3.65 -8.10
C VAL A 73 8.25 -4.57 -8.98
N ARG A 74 8.71 -5.70 -8.44
CA ARG A 74 9.27 -6.79 -9.23
C ARG A 74 8.16 -7.79 -9.53
N VAL A 75 7.89 -8.03 -10.81
CA VAL A 75 6.82 -8.92 -11.26
C VAL A 75 7.43 -10.24 -11.70
N ALA A 76 7.10 -11.29 -10.96
CA ALA A 76 7.42 -12.66 -11.34
C ALA A 76 6.18 -13.35 -11.92
N VAL A 77 6.30 -13.92 -13.11
CA VAL A 77 5.20 -14.58 -13.83
C VAL A 77 5.45 -16.08 -13.89
N PHE A 78 4.48 -16.85 -13.40
CA PHE A 78 4.43 -18.29 -13.56
C PHE A 78 3.73 -18.65 -14.87
N ALA A 79 4.48 -19.06 -15.89
CA ALA A 79 3.94 -19.44 -17.19
C ALA A 79 4.81 -20.49 -17.89
N LYS A 80 4.18 -21.35 -18.71
CA LYS A 80 4.84 -22.34 -19.56
C LYS A 80 4.69 -21.95 -21.04
N ASP A 81 5.66 -22.35 -21.86
CA ASP A 81 5.64 -22.27 -23.33
C ASP A 81 5.30 -20.87 -23.88
N ALA A 82 4.36 -20.75 -24.82
CA ALA A 82 4.06 -19.49 -25.52
C ALA A 82 3.66 -18.33 -24.58
N LYS A 83 3.03 -18.64 -23.44
CA LYS A 83 2.66 -17.65 -22.42
C LYS A 83 3.87 -17.09 -21.68
N ALA A 84 4.94 -17.87 -21.57
CA ALA A 84 6.20 -17.42 -20.99
C ALA A 84 6.90 -16.39 -21.89
N ASP A 85 6.90 -16.62 -23.20
CA ASP A 85 7.50 -15.68 -24.15
C ASP A 85 6.68 -14.38 -24.29
N GLU A 86 5.34 -14.47 -24.21
CA GLU A 86 4.48 -13.29 -24.09
C GLU A 86 4.79 -12.49 -22.81
N ALA A 87 4.95 -13.16 -21.67
CA ALA A 87 5.27 -12.52 -20.39
C ALA A 87 6.64 -11.84 -20.39
N ARG A 88 7.67 -12.48 -20.98
CA ARG A 88 8.99 -11.88 -21.15
C ARG A 88 8.94 -10.63 -22.03
N LYS A 89 8.21 -10.69 -23.15
CA LYS A 89 8.02 -9.55 -24.06
C LYS A 89 7.22 -8.42 -23.42
N ALA A 90 6.29 -8.73 -22.52
CA ALA A 90 5.51 -7.75 -21.77
C ALA A 90 6.30 -7.05 -20.65
N GLY A 91 7.54 -7.46 -20.38
CA GLY A 91 8.41 -6.81 -19.40
C GLY A 91 8.34 -7.38 -17.99
N ALA A 92 7.99 -8.66 -17.83
CA ALA A 92 8.10 -9.33 -16.54
C ALA A 92 9.58 -9.49 -16.13
N ASP A 93 9.89 -9.22 -14.86
CA ASP A 93 11.27 -9.29 -14.34
C ASP A 93 11.79 -10.73 -14.25
N ILE A 94 10.90 -11.69 -13.94
CA ILE A 94 11.26 -13.11 -13.85
C ILE A 94 10.12 -13.94 -14.44
N VAL A 95 10.45 -14.87 -15.34
CA VAL A 95 9.49 -15.80 -15.94
C VAL A 95 10.03 -17.22 -15.81
N GLY A 96 9.27 -18.10 -15.16
CA GLY A 96 9.62 -19.50 -14.98
C GLY A 96 8.40 -20.34 -14.63
N ALA A 97 8.57 -21.65 -14.56
CA ALA A 97 7.51 -22.60 -14.26
C ALA A 97 7.87 -23.45 -13.04
N GLU A 98 8.55 -24.57 -13.21
CA GLU A 98 8.92 -25.49 -12.11
C GLU A 98 10.21 -25.05 -11.40
N ASP A 99 11.10 -24.39 -12.13
CA ASP A 99 12.32 -23.75 -11.64
C ASP A 99 12.03 -22.55 -10.72
N LEU A 100 11.02 -21.73 -11.05
CA LEU A 100 10.62 -20.61 -10.21
C LEU A 100 9.98 -21.07 -8.90
N VAL A 101 9.25 -22.19 -8.92
CA VAL A 101 8.65 -22.78 -7.71
C VAL A 101 9.75 -23.18 -6.73
N ALA A 102 10.83 -23.80 -7.18
CA ALA A 102 11.94 -24.19 -6.32
C ALA A 102 12.72 -22.99 -5.73
N ILE A 103 12.74 -21.84 -6.41
CA ILE A 103 13.41 -20.61 -5.95
C ILE A 103 12.57 -19.83 -4.93
N VAL A 104 11.24 -19.92 -5.01
CA VAL A 104 10.30 -19.17 -4.16
C VAL A 104 9.89 -19.95 -2.90
N GLN A 105 10.11 -21.27 -2.88
CA GLN A 105 9.73 -22.15 -1.78
C GLN A 105 10.60 -21.99 -0.52
#